data_AF-A0A2R8BFK2-F1
#
_entry.id   AF-A0A2R8BFK2-F1
#
_cell.length_a   1.000
_cell.length_b   1.000
_cell.length_c   1.000
_cell.angle_alpha   90.00
_cell.angle_beta   90.00
_cell.angle_gamma   90.00
#
_symmetry.space_group_name_H-M   'P 1'
#
loop_
_entity.id
_entity.type
_entity.pdbx_description
1 polymer ?
#
loop_
_entity_poly.entity_id
_entity_poly.type
_entity_poly.pdbx_seq_one_letter_code
_entity_poly.pdbx_strand_id
1 'polypeptide(L)'
;MKLTLDWNCVIEVEDDRPQAACVVELIDCHRQGQFEVALLAASASENSRSKLFPGSAILFKNRVSALGWQDLPIVQMPGIFGLSYQDFCYSVDDGEKFERDREALWNVIAPNVPRKPSEHVPSGVPITDDVIQSASLSKWRNTWCDVISAYSHIYNGRDVFVTNNTKDFQKNSEALSKLGMKHIYTPAETLAGLASFSG
;
A
#
# COMPACT_ATOMS: atom_id res chain seq x y z
N MET A 1 -13.37 -5.82 -12.97
CA MET A 1 -13.04 -5.01 -11.78
C MET A 1 -11.63 -5.36 -11.33
N LYS A 2 -10.83 -4.38 -10.91
CA LYS A 2 -9.46 -4.57 -10.43
C LYS A 2 -9.31 -4.07 -9.00
N LEU A 3 -9.09 -4.99 -8.08
CA LEU A 3 -8.87 -4.71 -6.66
C LEU A 3 -7.36 -4.62 -6.38
N THR A 4 -7.01 -3.85 -5.35
CA THR A 4 -5.68 -3.90 -4.73
C THR A 4 -5.80 -4.14 -3.25
N LEU A 5 -5.01 -5.07 -2.73
CA LEU A 5 -4.83 -5.26 -1.29
C LEU A 5 -3.60 -4.48 -0.83
N ASP A 6 -3.75 -3.74 0.27
CA ASP A 6 -2.61 -3.16 0.98
C ASP A 6 -1.94 -4.19 1.91
N TRP A 7 -0.88 -3.77 2.61
CA TRP A 7 -0.19 -4.65 3.55
C TRP A 7 -1.05 -5.09 4.73
N ASN A 8 -1.96 -4.22 5.17
CA ASN A 8 -2.81 -4.53 6.31
C ASN A 8 -3.67 -5.76 6.01
N CYS A 9 -4.12 -5.96 4.77
CA CYS A 9 -4.79 -7.19 4.35
C CYS A 9 -3.90 -8.44 4.45
N VAL A 10 -2.59 -8.33 4.13
CA VAL A 10 -1.65 -9.45 4.28
C VAL A 10 -1.44 -9.80 5.75
N ILE A 11 -1.19 -8.78 6.57
CA ILE A 11 -1.03 -8.92 8.03
C ILE A 11 -2.31 -9.50 8.65
N GLU A 12 -3.48 -9.09 8.16
CA GLU A 12 -4.77 -9.60 8.63
C GLU A 12 -4.84 -11.12 8.56
N VAL A 13 -4.40 -11.71 7.45
CA VAL A 13 -4.40 -13.15 7.25
C VAL A 13 -3.27 -13.84 8.01
N GLU A 14 -2.06 -13.27 8.01
CA GLU A 14 -0.92 -13.84 8.74
C GLU A 14 -1.14 -13.94 10.25
N ASP A 15 -1.80 -12.94 10.84
CA ASP A 15 -2.07 -12.86 12.28
C ASP A 15 -3.47 -13.40 12.65
N ASP A 16 -4.21 -14.01 11.71
CA ASP A 16 -5.58 -14.55 11.91
C ASP A 16 -6.55 -13.52 12.55
N ARG A 17 -6.58 -12.31 11.99
CA ARG A 17 -7.39 -11.19 12.47
C ARG A 17 -8.81 -11.22 11.90
N PRO A 18 -9.76 -10.42 12.43
CA PRO A 18 -11.18 -10.55 12.11
C PRO A 18 -11.57 -10.48 10.63
N GLN A 19 -10.81 -9.77 9.79
CA GLN A 19 -11.09 -9.64 8.35
C GLN A 19 -10.36 -10.70 7.49
N ALA A 20 -9.60 -11.63 8.11
CA ALA A 20 -8.79 -12.63 7.40
C ALA A 20 -9.63 -13.49 6.45
N ALA A 21 -10.76 -14.01 6.94
CA ALA A 21 -11.67 -14.82 6.13
C ALA A 21 -12.19 -14.06 4.89
N CYS A 22 -12.50 -12.76 5.04
CA CYS A 22 -12.94 -11.93 3.93
C CYS A 22 -11.82 -11.71 2.90
N VAL A 23 -10.57 -11.53 3.34
CA VAL A 23 -9.42 -11.41 2.42
C VAL A 23 -9.21 -12.70 1.64
N VAL A 24 -9.29 -13.86 2.30
CA VAL A 24 -9.16 -15.16 1.64
C VAL A 24 -10.26 -15.36 0.60
N GLU A 25 -11.51 -15.03 0.93
CA GLU A 25 -12.64 -15.15 0.00
C GLU A 25 -12.48 -14.25 -1.24
N LEU A 26 -11.97 -13.02 -1.09
CA LEU A 26 -11.65 -12.16 -2.23
C LEU A 26 -10.62 -12.80 -3.18
N ILE A 27 -9.64 -13.50 -2.62
CA ILE A 27 -8.61 -14.21 -3.40
C ILE A 27 -9.21 -15.44 -4.10
N ASP A 28 -10.11 -16.16 -3.44
CA ASP A 28 -10.80 -17.28 -4.06
C ASP A 28 -11.69 -16.81 -5.23
N CYS A 29 -12.42 -15.71 -5.06
CA CYS A 29 -13.15 -15.07 -6.16
C CYS A 29 -12.24 -14.64 -7.32
N HIS A 30 -11.03 -14.14 -7.02
CA HIS A 30 -10.03 -13.84 -8.04
C HIS A 30 -9.63 -15.07 -8.85
N ARG A 31 -9.33 -16.18 -8.16
CA ARG A 31 -8.95 -17.45 -8.79
C ARG A 31 -10.07 -18.08 -9.61
N GLN A 32 -11.32 -17.81 -9.25
CA GLN A 32 -12.50 -18.18 -10.02
C GLN A 32 -12.74 -17.26 -11.24
N GLY A 33 -11.90 -16.23 -11.44
CA GLY A 33 -11.99 -15.32 -12.57
C GLY A 33 -13.08 -14.24 -12.45
N GLN A 34 -13.64 -14.03 -11.27
CA GLN A 34 -14.70 -13.02 -11.07
C GLN A 34 -14.15 -11.60 -11.18
N PHE A 35 -12.93 -11.36 -10.70
CA PHE A 35 -12.22 -10.08 -10.78
C PHE A 35 -10.71 -10.27 -10.58
N GLU A 36 -9.92 -9.22 -10.80
CA GLU A 36 -8.48 -9.25 -10.54
C GLU A 36 -8.18 -8.73 -9.13
N VAL A 37 -7.50 -9.51 -8.29
CA VAL A 37 -6.93 -9.06 -7.02
C VAL A 37 -5.42 -8.96 -7.18
N ALA A 38 -4.84 -7.82 -6.79
CA ALA A 38 -3.39 -7.64 -6.83
C ALA A 38 -2.85 -7.11 -5.50
N LEU A 39 -1.58 -7.39 -5.22
CA LEU A 39 -0.87 -6.91 -4.02
C LEU A 39 -0.07 -5.65 -4.34
N LEU A 40 -0.08 -4.66 -3.46
CA LEU A 40 0.73 -3.45 -3.62
C LEU A 40 2.20 -3.69 -3.25
N ALA A 41 3.12 -3.32 -4.14
CA ALA A 41 4.56 -3.41 -3.86
C ALA A 41 5.00 -2.45 -2.73
N ALA A 42 4.36 -1.28 -2.65
CA ALA A 42 4.66 -0.24 -1.66
C ALA A 42 4.34 -0.64 -0.22
N SER A 43 3.64 -1.75 -0.04
CA SER A 43 3.31 -2.37 1.25
C SER A 43 4.41 -3.31 1.74
N ALA A 44 5.26 -3.80 0.84
CA ALA A 44 6.35 -4.72 1.15
C ALA A 44 7.46 -4.10 2.01
N SER A 45 7.48 -2.78 2.15
CA SER A 45 8.41 -2.00 2.98
C SER A 45 8.04 -1.96 4.46
N GLU A 46 6.79 -2.30 4.80
CA GLU A 46 6.30 -2.27 6.17
C GLU A 46 6.64 -3.57 6.91
N ASN A 47 7.80 -3.63 7.56
CA ASN A 47 8.05 -4.73 8.49
C ASN A 47 7.42 -4.42 9.85
N SER A 48 6.19 -4.89 10.03
CA SER A 48 5.39 -4.70 11.24
C SER A 48 6.04 -5.25 12.51
N ARG A 49 6.97 -6.22 12.43
CA ARG A 49 7.62 -6.83 13.60
C ARG A 49 8.99 -6.26 13.94
N SER A 50 9.78 -5.75 12.98
CA SER A 50 11.15 -5.28 13.24
C SER A 50 11.30 -3.75 13.19
N LYS A 51 10.30 -3.01 12.69
CA LYS A 51 10.40 -1.58 12.35
C LYS A 51 11.50 -1.26 11.31
N LEU A 52 12.20 -2.24 10.73
CA LEU A 52 13.19 -2.06 9.66
C LEU A 52 12.55 -2.43 8.32
N PHE A 53 12.81 -1.75 7.21
CA PHE A 53 12.43 -2.29 5.89
C PHE A 53 12.93 -3.73 5.79
N PRO A 54 12.11 -4.67 5.27
CA PRO A 54 12.63 -5.98 4.96
C PRO A 54 13.61 -5.79 3.80
N GLY A 55 14.91 -5.98 4.06
CA GLY A 55 15.99 -5.68 3.11
C GLY A 55 16.02 -6.51 1.82
N SER A 56 14.91 -7.13 1.38
CA SER A 56 14.83 -7.78 0.08
C SER A 56 13.38 -8.03 -0.39
N ALA A 57 13.17 -7.90 -1.71
CA ALA A 57 11.99 -8.42 -2.40
C ALA A 57 11.74 -9.92 -2.12
N ILE A 58 12.79 -10.67 -1.75
CA ILE A 58 12.73 -12.07 -1.36
C ILE A 58 11.88 -12.26 -0.11
N LEU A 59 12.00 -11.40 0.91
CA LEU A 59 11.18 -11.49 2.11
C LEU A 59 9.69 -11.30 1.81
N PHE A 60 9.37 -10.35 0.93
CA PHE A 60 8.02 -10.16 0.44
C PHE A 60 7.50 -11.39 -0.31
N LYS A 61 8.28 -11.88 -1.30
CA LYS A 61 7.94 -13.11 -2.05
C LYS A 61 7.74 -14.31 -1.12
N ASN A 62 8.56 -14.46 -0.09
CA ASN A 62 8.46 -15.55 0.89
C ASN A 62 7.19 -15.45 1.73
N ARG A 63 6.80 -14.25 2.19
CA ARG A 63 5.56 -14.04 2.96
C ARG A 63 4.33 -14.34 2.11
N VAL A 64 4.27 -13.75 0.92
CA VAL A 64 3.20 -14.03 -0.07
C VAL A 64 3.16 -15.52 -0.41
N SER A 65 4.31 -16.17 -0.54
CA SER A 65 4.40 -17.61 -0.78
C SER A 65 3.93 -18.46 0.40
N ALA A 66 4.16 -18.04 1.64
CA ALA A 66 3.70 -18.75 2.83
C ALA A 66 2.17 -18.75 2.93
N LEU A 67 1.52 -17.72 2.41
CA LEU A 67 0.06 -17.62 2.29
C LEU A 67 -0.50 -18.35 1.05
N GLY A 68 0.38 -18.82 0.16
CA GLY A 68 0.00 -19.44 -1.11
C GLY A 68 -0.57 -18.44 -2.11
N TRP A 69 -0.11 -17.19 -2.12
CA TRP A 69 -0.63 -16.08 -2.95
C TRP A 69 0.31 -15.69 -4.10
N GLN A 70 1.20 -16.60 -4.53
CA GLN A 70 2.21 -16.35 -5.56
C GLN A 70 1.60 -16.07 -6.94
N ASP A 71 0.35 -16.46 -7.13
CA ASP A 71 -0.44 -16.23 -8.33
C ASP A 71 -0.98 -14.79 -8.44
N LEU A 72 -1.01 -14.03 -7.34
CA LEU A 72 -1.53 -12.67 -7.36
C LEU A 72 -0.57 -11.72 -8.09
N PRO A 73 -1.08 -10.91 -9.05
CA PRO A 73 -0.31 -9.82 -9.64
C PRO A 73 0.23 -8.85 -8.59
N ILE A 74 1.42 -8.30 -8.84
CA ILE A 74 2.00 -7.24 -8.03
C ILE A 74 1.79 -5.91 -8.73
N VAL A 75 1.18 -4.94 -8.04
CA VAL A 75 1.10 -3.55 -8.50
C VAL A 75 2.44 -2.89 -8.25
N GLN A 76 3.14 -2.56 -9.33
CA GLN A 76 4.42 -1.87 -9.27
C GLN A 76 4.28 -0.45 -8.72
N MET A 77 5.34 0.03 -8.07
CA MET A 77 5.42 1.37 -7.51
C MET A 77 6.54 2.21 -8.15
N PRO A 78 6.52 3.54 -8.03
CA PRO A 78 7.65 4.38 -8.38
C PRO A 78 8.96 3.93 -7.71
N GLY A 79 10.04 3.88 -8.49
CA GLY A 79 11.38 3.58 -8.00
C GLY A 79 11.94 4.75 -7.19
N ILE A 80 12.12 4.54 -5.88
CA ILE A 80 12.74 5.50 -4.96
C ILE A 80 13.93 4.82 -4.27
N PHE A 81 15.10 5.45 -4.37
CA PHE A 81 16.33 4.96 -3.74
C PHE A 81 16.17 4.82 -2.22
N GLY A 82 16.62 3.69 -1.68
CA GLY A 82 16.50 3.36 -0.25
C GLY A 82 15.11 2.94 0.21
N LEU A 83 14.07 3.05 -0.64
CA LEU A 83 12.66 2.78 -0.28
C LEU A 83 11.93 1.84 -1.23
N SER A 84 12.54 1.44 -2.35
CA SER A 84 11.90 0.57 -3.35
C SER A 84 12.76 -0.63 -3.71
N TYR A 85 12.10 -1.71 -4.14
CA TYR A 85 12.76 -2.90 -4.67
C TYR A 85 12.79 -2.84 -6.19
N GLN A 86 13.95 -3.08 -6.80
CA GLN A 86 14.14 -3.03 -8.26
C GLN A 86 13.15 -3.93 -9.02
N ASP A 87 12.87 -5.13 -8.49
CA ASP A 87 11.91 -6.09 -9.10
C ASP A 87 10.47 -5.57 -9.15
N PHE A 88 10.10 -4.61 -8.31
CA PHE A 88 8.73 -4.18 -8.09
C PHE A 88 8.52 -2.69 -8.32
N CYS A 89 9.46 -2.04 -9.01
CA CYS A 89 9.39 -0.63 -9.29
C CYS A 89 9.55 -0.27 -10.76
N TYR A 90 9.10 0.93 -11.11
CA TYR A 90 9.28 1.53 -12.42
C TYR A 90 9.93 2.91 -12.31
N SER A 91 10.62 3.32 -13.37
CA SER A 91 11.14 4.69 -13.49
C SER A 91 10.00 5.66 -13.80
N VAL A 92 9.94 6.76 -13.07
CA VAL A 92 8.95 7.81 -13.30
C VAL A 92 9.38 8.67 -14.48
N ASP A 93 8.56 8.71 -15.53
CA ASP A 93 8.84 9.50 -16.74
C ASP A 93 8.64 11.01 -16.53
N ASP A 94 7.58 11.39 -15.80
CA ASP A 94 7.25 12.78 -15.46
C ASP A 94 7.41 13.00 -13.94
N GLY A 95 8.61 13.41 -13.54
CA GLY A 95 8.96 13.64 -12.15
C GLY A 95 8.15 14.77 -11.51
N GLU A 96 7.82 15.83 -12.25
CA GLU A 96 7.05 16.96 -11.72
C GLU A 96 5.60 16.57 -11.44
N LYS A 97 4.99 15.81 -12.35
CA LYS A 97 3.65 15.24 -12.12
C LYS A 97 3.64 14.28 -10.95
N PHE A 98 4.63 13.39 -10.86
CA PHE A 98 4.73 12.47 -9.74
C PHE A 98 4.79 13.21 -8.41
N GLU A 99 5.69 14.19 -8.26
CA GLU A 99 5.80 14.95 -7.02
C GLU A 99 4.53 15.70 -6.68
N ARG A 100 3.89 16.36 -7.65
CA ARG A 100 2.61 17.06 -7.44
C ARG A 100 1.51 16.13 -6.96
N ASP A 101 1.35 14.98 -7.60
CA ASP A 101 0.29 14.01 -7.27
C ASP A 101 0.57 13.34 -5.91
N ARG A 102 1.84 12.99 -5.64
CA ARG A 102 2.30 12.47 -4.35
C ARG A 102 2.03 13.46 -3.22
N GLU A 103 2.32 14.74 -3.44
CA GLU A 103 2.06 15.81 -2.47
C GLU A 103 0.57 16.01 -2.21
N ALA A 104 -0.26 15.98 -3.25
CA ALA A 104 -1.72 16.06 -3.11
C ALA A 104 -2.26 14.90 -2.25
N LEU A 105 -1.77 13.68 -2.47
CA LEU A 105 -2.13 12.51 -1.65
C LEU A 105 -1.64 12.66 -0.20
N TRP A 106 -0.41 13.10 0.02
CA TRP A 106 0.13 13.33 1.36
C TRP A 106 -0.70 14.32 2.16
N ASN A 107 -1.15 15.41 1.53
CA ASN A 107 -2.02 16.43 2.15
C ASN A 107 -3.35 15.88 2.65
N VAL A 108 -3.86 14.84 2.00
CA VAL A 108 -5.14 14.22 2.36
C VAL A 108 -4.93 13.12 3.41
N ILE A 109 -3.97 12.23 3.16
CA ILE A 109 -3.71 11.05 4.01
C ILE A 109 -3.12 11.47 5.36
N ALA A 110 -2.13 12.36 5.35
CA ALA A 110 -1.33 12.69 6.53
C ALA A 110 -0.94 14.18 6.61
N PRO A 111 -1.91 15.11 6.66
CA PRO A 111 -1.66 16.55 6.63
C PRO A 111 -0.73 17.05 7.75
N ASN A 112 -0.71 16.34 8.88
CA ASN A 112 0.05 16.73 10.08
C ASN A 112 1.38 15.98 10.23
N VAL A 113 1.80 15.21 9.22
CA VAL A 113 3.08 14.49 9.23
C VAL A 113 4.07 15.26 8.35
N PRO A 114 5.22 15.70 8.91
CA PRO A 114 6.26 16.34 8.10
C PRO A 114 6.69 15.44 6.94
N ARG A 115 6.91 16.04 5.77
CA ARG A 115 7.12 15.32 4.50
C ARG A 115 8.55 14.86 4.34
N LYS A 116 9.50 15.66 4.84
CA LYS A 116 10.91 15.36 4.66
C LYS A 116 11.36 14.45 5.80
N PRO A 117 12.09 13.35 5.53
CA PRO A 117 12.61 12.50 6.58
C PRO A 117 13.53 13.28 7.55
N SER A 118 14.23 14.31 7.05
CA SER A 118 15.05 15.21 7.87
C SER A 118 14.29 15.94 8.98
N GLU A 119 12.97 16.10 8.86
CA GLU A 119 12.13 16.77 9.87
C GLU A 119 11.76 15.84 11.04
N HIS A 120 12.05 14.54 10.94
CA HIS A 120 11.78 13.55 11.98
C HIS A 120 13.03 13.11 12.74
N VAL A 121 14.18 13.71 12.43
CA VAL A 121 15.46 13.44 13.08
C VAL A 121 16.08 14.74 13.62
N PRO A 122 16.99 14.68 14.61
CA PRO A 122 17.70 15.86 15.08
C PRO A 122 18.42 16.60 13.95
N SER A 123 18.46 17.93 14.04
CA SER A 123 19.15 18.78 13.05
C SER A 123 20.62 18.37 12.89
N GLY A 124 21.10 18.31 11.65
CA GLY A 124 22.48 17.93 11.32
C GLY A 124 22.72 16.42 11.17
N VAL A 125 21.73 15.57 11.44
CA VAL A 125 21.84 14.13 11.15
C VAL A 125 21.66 13.90 9.64
N PRO A 126 22.64 13.31 8.92
CA PRO A 126 22.49 12.99 7.52
C PRO A 126 21.47 11.86 7.33
N ILE A 127 20.64 11.97 6.30
CA ILE A 127 19.67 10.93 5.93
C ILE A 127 20.39 9.87 5.10
N THR A 128 20.93 8.87 5.79
CA THR A 128 21.49 7.65 5.19
C THR A 128 20.46 6.53 5.18
N ASP A 129 20.74 5.43 4.48
CA ASP A 129 19.87 4.25 4.46
C ASP A 129 19.60 3.71 5.88
N ASP A 130 20.62 3.61 6.74
CA ASP A 130 20.47 3.18 8.13
C ASP A 130 19.55 4.12 8.93
N VAL A 131 19.68 5.43 8.71
CA VAL A 131 18.81 6.43 9.36
C VAL A 131 17.39 6.29 8.83
N ILE A 132 17.20 6.11 7.52
CA ILE A 132 15.89 5.85 6.91
C ILE A 132 15.21 4.65 7.57
N GLN A 133 15.97 3.63 8.00
CA GLN A 133 15.42 2.45 8.69
C GLN A 133 15.22 2.60 10.19
N SER A 134 15.74 3.66 10.80
CA SER A 134 15.65 3.88 12.25
C SER A 134 14.22 3.96 12.79
N ALA A 135 14.05 3.70 14.08
CA ALA A 135 12.74 3.82 14.73
C ALA A 135 12.18 5.25 14.70
N SER A 136 13.02 6.30 14.67
CA SER A 136 12.57 7.69 14.62
C SER A 136 11.83 8.03 13.32
N LEU A 137 12.17 7.35 12.23
CA LEU A 137 11.53 7.53 10.93
C LEU A 137 10.36 6.57 10.66
N SER A 138 9.97 5.71 11.62
CA SER A 138 8.93 4.70 11.37
C SER A 138 7.59 5.33 10.99
N LYS A 139 7.22 6.44 11.65
CA LYS A 139 5.97 7.15 11.33
C LYS A 139 5.99 7.72 9.92
N TRP A 140 7.09 8.37 9.55
CA TRP A 140 7.29 8.90 8.20
C TRP A 140 7.27 7.80 7.15
N ARG A 141 7.95 6.67 7.40
CA ARG A 141 7.96 5.52 6.48
C ARG A 141 6.57 4.97 6.25
N ASN A 142 5.79 4.73 7.30
CA ASN A 142 4.42 4.23 7.17
C ASN A 142 3.57 5.19 6.34
N THR A 143 3.61 6.48 6.65
CA THR A 143 2.91 7.51 5.87
C THR A 143 3.35 7.53 4.40
N TRP A 144 4.65 7.38 4.14
CA TRP A 144 5.16 7.28 2.79
C TRP A 144 4.62 6.03 2.07
N CYS A 145 4.56 4.88 2.75
CA CYS A 145 4.00 3.64 2.20
C CYS A 145 2.52 3.80 1.86
N ASP A 146 1.73 4.42 2.74
CA ASP A 146 0.30 4.71 2.49
C ASP A 146 0.13 5.60 1.25
N VAL A 147 0.91 6.68 1.14
CA VAL A 147 0.84 7.63 0.03
C VAL A 147 1.24 6.98 -1.29
N ILE A 148 2.34 6.22 -1.31
CA ILE A 148 2.79 5.53 -2.53
C ILE A 148 1.86 4.37 -2.90
N SER A 149 1.23 3.72 -1.92
CA SER A 149 0.19 2.71 -2.17
C SER A 149 -1.01 3.34 -2.88
N ALA A 150 -1.50 4.49 -2.39
CA ALA A 150 -2.57 5.25 -3.02
C ALA A 150 -2.19 5.68 -4.45
N TYR A 151 -0.99 6.25 -4.61
CA TYR A 151 -0.49 6.69 -5.91
C TYR A 151 -0.41 5.54 -6.90
N SER A 152 0.19 4.41 -6.50
CA SER A 152 0.37 3.24 -7.36
C SER A 152 -0.96 2.61 -7.76
N HIS A 153 -1.93 2.59 -6.85
CA HIS A 153 -3.31 2.18 -7.14
C HIS A 153 -3.93 3.05 -8.25
N ILE A 154 -3.86 4.38 -8.10
CA ILE A 154 -4.41 5.34 -9.07
C ILE A 154 -3.68 5.22 -10.42
N TYR A 155 -2.35 5.23 -10.40
CA TYR A 155 -1.52 5.19 -11.61
C TYR A 155 -1.78 3.93 -12.45
N ASN A 156 -2.00 2.78 -11.79
CA ASN A 156 -2.30 1.51 -12.46
C ASN A 156 -3.79 1.36 -12.83
N GLY A 157 -4.61 2.41 -12.68
CA GLY A 157 -6.01 2.43 -13.09
C GLY A 157 -6.87 1.39 -12.36
N ARG A 158 -6.55 1.11 -11.10
CA ARG A 158 -7.27 0.15 -10.26
C ARG A 158 -8.64 0.72 -9.82
N ASP A 159 -9.57 -0.15 -9.46
CA ASP A 159 -10.96 0.23 -9.18
C ASP A 159 -11.25 0.34 -7.68
N VAL A 160 -10.81 -0.63 -6.88
CA VAL A 160 -11.09 -0.68 -5.44
C VAL A 160 -9.81 -0.86 -4.65
N PHE A 161 -9.55 0.06 -3.74
CA PHE A 161 -8.47 -0.03 -2.76
C PHE A 161 -9.01 -0.70 -1.51
N VAL A 162 -8.60 -1.94 -1.27
CA VAL A 162 -9.04 -2.74 -0.14
C VAL A 162 -8.03 -2.55 1.01
N THR A 163 -8.50 -2.04 2.14
CA THR A 163 -7.64 -1.73 3.30
C THR A 163 -8.42 -1.79 4.61
N ASN A 164 -7.74 -2.20 5.68
CA ASN A 164 -8.23 -2.06 7.05
C ASN A 164 -7.82 -0.73 7.72
N ASN A 165 -7.01 0.10 7.05
CA ASN A 165 -6.66 1.44 7.51
C ASN A 165 -7.81 2.44 7.21
N THR A 166 -8.91 2.28 7.93
CA THR A 166 -10.11 3.13 7.77
C THR A 166 -9.86 4.57 8.20
N LYS A 167 -8.91 4.79 9.12
CA LYS A 167 -8.60 6.12 9.66
C LYS A 167 -7.96 7.03 8.62
N ASP A 168 -6.99 6.54 7.87
CA ASP A 168 -6.22 7.39 6.94
C ASP A 168 -6.82 7.36 5.52
N PHE A 169 -7.52 6.29 5.16
CA PHE A 169 -8.15 6.16 3.84
C PHE A 169 -9.66 6.39 3.86
N GLN A 170 -10.46 5.57 4.56
CA GLN A 170 -11.93 5.66 4.46
C GLN A 170 -12.49 6.97 4.98
N LYS A 171 -11.95 7.49 6.09
CA LYS A 171 -12.33 8.81 6.63
C LYS A 171 -12.10 9.94 5.62
N ASN A 172 -11.11 9.78 4.74
CA ASN A 172 -10.71 10.75 3.74
C ASN A 172 -11.21 10.37 2.32
N SER A 173 -12.09 9.38 2.20
CA SER A 173 -12.50 8.78 0.92
C SER A 173 -13.03 9.79 -0.09
N GLU A 174 -13.82 10.78 0.34
CA GLU A 174 -14.33 11.83 -0.54
C GLU A 174 -13.20 12.68 -1.14
N ALA A 175 -12.22 13.05 -0.32
CA ALA A 175 -11.07 13.84 -0.77
C ALA A 175 -10.14 13.00 -1.66
N LEU A 176 -9.91 11.73 -1.32
CA LEU A 176 -9.12 10.79 -2.12
C LEU A 176 -9.78 10.45 -3.45
N SER A 177 -11.11 10.41 -3.51
CA SER A 177 -11.87 10.21 -4.76
C SER A 177 -11.62 11.33 -5.77
N LYS A 178 -11.53 12.58 -5.30
CA LYS A 178 -11.16 13.73 -6.14
C LYS A 178 -9.74 13.64 -6.69
N LEU A 179 -8.88 12.82 -6.08
CA LEU A 179 -7.51 12.53 -6.53
C LEU A 179 -7.42 11.25 -7.38
N GLY A 180 -8.52 10.52 -7.57
CA GLY A 180 -8.60 9.35 -8.44
C GLY A 180 -8.79 8.01 -7.74
N MET A 181 -8.87 7.95 -6.41
CA MET A 181 -9.22 6.71 -5.69
C MET A 181 -10.72 6.46 -5.82
N LYS A 182 -11.13 5.62 -6.78
CA LYS A 182 -12.56 5.44 -7.11
C LYS A 182 -13.36 4.89 -5.93
N HIS A 183 -12.88 3.80 -5.34
CA HIS A 183 -13.53 3.11 -4.23
C HIS A 183 -12.50 2.69 -3.18
N ILE A 184 -12.85 2.85 -1.90
CA ILE A 184 -12.02 2.47 -0.76
C ILE A 184 -12.91 1.71 0.22
N TYR A 185 -12.63 0.42 0.43
CA TYR A 185 -13.46 -0.47 1.21
C TYR A 185 -12.60 -1.36 2.11
N THR A 186 -13.19 -1.84 3.20
CA THR A 186 -12.65 -2.97 3.95
C THR A 186 -12.86 -4.27 3.14
N PRO A 187 -12.17 -5.37 3.50
CA PRO A 187 -12.41 -6.67 2.86
C PRO A 187 -13.88 -7.09 2.91
N ALA A 188 -14.53 -7.00 4.08
CA ALA A 188 -15.95 -7.33 4.25
C ALA A 188 -16.88 -6.44 3.39
N GLU A 189 -16.66 -5.12 3.35
CA GLU A 189 -17.45 -4.22 2.50
C GLU A 189 -17.28 -4.52 1.02
N THR A 190 -16.06 -4.90 0.61
CA THR A 190 -15.77 -5.27 -0.78
C THR A 190 -16.58 -6.51 -1.18
N LEU A 191 -16.59 -7.56 -0.35
CA LEU A 191 -17.39 -8.77 -0.59
C LEU A 191 -18.89 -8.48 -0.64
N ALA A 192 -19.39 -7.70 0.32
CA ALA A 192 -20.81 -7.31 0.35
C ALA A 192 -21.21 -6.52 -0.91
N GLY A 193 -20.32 -5.64 -1.40
CA GLY A 193 -20.52 -4.89 -2.63
C GLY A 193 -20.54 -5.79 -3.88
N LEU A 194 -19.66 -6.79 -3.95
CA LEU A 194 -19.57 -7.74 -5.07
C LEU A 194 -20.83 -8.60 -5.23
N ALA A 195 -21.47 -8.97 -4.13
CA ALA A 195 -22.77 -9.66 -4.15
C ALA A 195 -23.87 -8.82 -4.84
N SER A 196 -23.73 -7.49 -4.86
CA SER A 196 -24.68 -6.57 -5.47
C SER A 196 -24.45 -6.32 -6.97
N PHE A 197 -23.27 -6.65 -7.51
CA PHE A 197 -22.94 -6.50 -8.94
C PHE A 197 -23.17 -7.78 -9.76
N SER A 198 -23.46 -8.89 -9.10
CA SER A 198 -23.63 -10.22 -9.70
C SER A 198 -25.10 -10.63 -9.89
N GLY A 199 -26.04 -9.69 -9.69
CA GLY A 199 -27.49 -9.88 -9.79
C GLY A 199 -28.11 -9.16 -10.99
#